data_AF-A0A8T5N5U5-F1
#
_entry.id   AF-A0A8T5N5U5-F1
#
_cell.length_a   1.000
_cell.length_b   1.000
_cell.length_c   1.000
_cell.angle_alpha   90.00
_cell.angle_beta   90.00
_cell.angle_gamma   90.00
#
_symmetry.space_group_name_H-M   'P 1'
#
loop_
_entity.id
_entity.type
_entity.pdbx_description
1 polymer ?
#
loop_
_entity_poly.entity_id
_entity_poly.type
_entity_poly.pdbx_seq_one_letter_code
_entity_poly.pdbx_strand_id
1 'polypeptide(L)' 'ATNSNRRVPAWVIQRTNRKFMRHPKQRQWRKSRLKL' A
#
# COMPACT_ATOMS: atom_id res chain seq x y z
N ALA A 1 -8.81 8.30 5.01
CA ALA A 1 -7.65 7.42 5.28
C ALA A 1 -7.85 5.97 4.81
N THR A 2 -9.06 5.43 4.89
CA THR A 2 -9.36 4.01 4.61
C THR A 2 -9.15 3.61 3.14
N ASN A 3 -9.35 4.54 2.20
CA ASN A 3 -9.33 4.22 0.77
C ASN A 3 -7.92 4.00 0.18
N SER A 4 -6.88 4.56 0.79
CA SER A 4 -5.50 4.45 0.30
C SER A 4 -4.67 3.39 1.04
N ASN A 5 -5.16 2.84 2.16
CA ASN A 5 -4.42 1.86 2.96
C ASN A 5 -4.67 0.41 2.52
N ARG A 6 -4.52 0.12 1.23
CA ARG A 6 -4.80 -1.19 0.63
C ARG A 6 -3.53 -1.80 0.03
N ARG A 7 -3.54 -3.11 -0.22
CA ARG A 7 -2.42 -3.80 -0.90
C ARG A 7 -2.46 -3.50 -2.40
N VAL A 8 -1.31 -3.63 -3.05
CA VAL A 8 -1.20 -3.55 -4.51
C VAL A 8 -2.06 -4.68 -5.12
N PRO A 9 -2.95 -4.38 -6.09
CA PRO A 9 -3.75 -5.39 -6.77
C PRO A 9 -2.90 -6.44 -7.50
N ALA A 10 -3.39 -7.67 -7.58
CA ALA A 10 -2.69 -8.79 -8.20
C ALA A 10 -2.30 -8.52 -9.66
N TRP A 11 -3.19 -7.87 -10.43
CA TRP A 11 -2.93 -7.55 -11.83
C TRP A 11 -1.76 -6.56 -11.99
N VAL A 12 -1.53 -5.65 -11.03
CA VAL A 12 -0.39 -4.72 -11.06
C VAL A 12 0.90 -5.48 -10.80
N ILE A 13 0.88 -6.44 -9.86
CA ILE A 13 2.04 -7.27 -9.54
C ILE A 13 2.45 -8.11 -10.76
N GLN A 14 1.49 -8.67 -11.49
CA GLN A 14 1.74 -9.41 -12.72
C GLN A 14 2.32 -8.49 -13.81
N ARG A 15 1.72 -7.32 -14.06
CA ARG A 15 2.21 -6.36 -15.08
C ARG A 15 3.60 -5.83 -14.78
N THR A 16 3.95 -5.70 -13.50
CA THR A 16 5.26 -5.14 -13.08
C THR A 16 6.31 -6.21 -12.85
N ASN A 17 6.08 -7.48 -13.21
CA ASN A 17 7.00 -8.59 -12.92
C ASN A 17 7.45 -8.60 -11.45
N ARG A 18 6.51 -8.35 -10.53
CA ARG A 18 6.74 -8.30 -9.09
C ARG A 18 7.69 -7.20 -8.61
N LYS A 19 8.07 -6.23 -9.45
CA LYS A 19 8.89 -5.07 -9.05
C LYS A 19 8.15 -4.17 -8.05
N PHE A 20 6.82 -4.16 -8.07
CA PHE A 20 5.99 -3.37 -7.15
C PHE A 20 5.07 -4.27 -6.33
N MET A 21 5.60 -4.91 -5.29
CA MET A 21 4.83 -5.82 -4.41
C MET A 21 4.09 -5.14 -3.27
N ARG A 22 4.63 -4.04 -2.73
CA ARG A 22 4.09 -3.36 -1.55
C ARG A 22 3.87 -1.89 -1.84
N HIS A 23 2.70 -1.39 -1.46
CA HIS A 23 2.39 0.02 -1.60
C HIS A 23 3.19 0.82 -0.55
N PRO A 24 4.08 1.76 -0.95
CA PRO A 24 5.00 2.42 -0.04
C PRO A 24 4.28 3.34 0.95
N LYS A 25 3.07 3.81 0.61
CA LYS A 25 2.24 4.66 1.48
C LYS A 25 1.22 3.89 2.32
N GLN A 26 1.37 2.56 2.46
CA GLN A 26 0.59 1.81 3.45
C GLN A 26 0.94 2.30 4.86
N ARG A 27 -0.10 2.55 5.66
CA ARG A 27 0.03 3.03 7.04
C ARG A 27 -0.44 1.96 8.00
N GLN A 28 0.24 1.87 9.14
CA GLN A 28 -0.21 1.06 10.26
C GLN A 28 -0.56 1.97 11.43
N TRP A 29 -1.68 1.71 12.07
CA TRP A 29 -2.19 2.53 13.19
C TRP A 29 -1.20 2.61 14.36
N ARG A 30 -0.42 1.56 14.62
CA ARG A 30 0.65 1.55 15.65
C ARG A 30 1.91 2.31 15.25
N LYS A 31 2.20 2.43 13.94
CA LYS A 31 3.50 2.92 13.46
C LYS A 31 3.43 4.32 12.82
N SER A 32 2.27 4.77 12.36
CA SER A 32 2.12 5.96 11.53
C SER A 32 1.00 6.87 12.05
N ARG A 33 1.35 7.85 12.90
CA ARG A 33 0.39 8.82 13.45
C ARG A 33 -0.22 9.69 12.35
N LEU A 34 -1.55 9.79 12.34
CA LEU A 34 -2.26 10.74 11.49
C LEU A 34 -2.03 12.12 12.09
N LYS A 35 -1.47 13.03 11.30
CA LYS A 35 -1.55 14.45 11.63
C LYS A 35 -3.00 14.82 11.33
N LEU A 36 -3.76 15.08 12.39
CA LEU A 36 -5.05 15.75 12.32
C LEU A 36 -4.79 17.24 12.17
#